data_AF-A0A8I0A9L1-F1
#
_entry.id   AF-A0A8I0A9L1-F1
#
_cell.length_a   1.000
_cell.length_b   1.000
_cell.length_c   1.000
_cell.angle_alpha   90.00
_cell.angle_beta   90.00
_cell.angle_gamma   90.00
#
_symmetry.space_group_name_H-M   'P 1'
#
loop_
_entity.id
_entity.type
_entity.pdbx_description
1 polymer ?
#
loop_
_entity_poly.entity_id
_entity_poly.type
_entity_poly.pdbx_seq_one_letter_code
_entity_poly.pdbx_strand_id
1 'polypeptide(L)'
;MALDAINEIKKAELQAEDMISEANKASKELILNAHSEAEKQYDSIVKDARAKADKLIQEAIEAGNVEAKPILENGEKEKESIRNLSPTLKENAINIVVERIVKIHGNS
;
A
#
# COMPACT_ATOMS: atom_id res chain seq x y z
N MET A 1 33.37 38.06 61.19
CA MET A 1 34.09 38.32 59.92
C MET A 1 34.59 37.03 59.27
N ALA A 2 35.61 36.33 59.79
CA ALA A 2 36.11 35.10 59.13
C ALA A 2 35.09 33.95 59.14
N LEU A 3 34.34 33.78 60.24
CA LEU A 3 33.31 32.73 60.36
C LEU A 3 32.11 32.99 59.40
N ASP A 4 31.75 34.26 59.22
CA ASP A 4 30.67 34.67 58.32
C ASP A 4 31.04 34.40 56.86
N ALA A 5 32.28 34.71 56.47
CA ALA A 5 32.80 34.41 55.14
C ALA A 5 32.82 32.90 54.84
N ILE A 6 33.22 32.06 55.81
CA ILE A 6 33.19 30.60 55.66
C ILE A 6 31.75 30.09 55.48
N ASN A 7 30.79 30.64 56.22
CA ASN A 7 29.38 30.27 56.08
C ASN A 7 28.78 30.70 54.74
N GLU A 8 29.17 31.85 54.19
CA GLU A 8 28.75 32.26 52.85
C GLU A 8 29.34 31.36 51.76
N ILE A 9 30.62 31.00 51.86
CA ILE A 9 31.26 30.06 50.93
C ILE A 9 30.50 28.72 50.94
N LYS A 10 30.20 28.19 52.12
CA LYS A 10 29.46 26.93 52.25
C LYS A 10 28.05 26.99 51.67
N LYS A 11 27.37 28.13 51.78
CA LYS A 11 26.07 28.34 51.13
C LYS A 11 26.19 28.38 49.60
N ALA A 12 27.20 29.06 49.09
CA ALA A 12 27.46 29.14 47.66
C ALA A 12 27.80 27.76 47.07
N GLU A 13 28.58 26.94 47.79
CA GLU A 13 28.89 25.56 47.40
C GLU A 13 27.62 24.69 47.30
N LEU A 14 26.75 24.75 48.31
CA LEU A 14 25.47 24.01 48.29
C LEU A 14 24.57 24.46 47.13
N GLN A 15 24.47 25.76 46.89
CA GLN A 15 23.68 26.30 45.77
C GLN A 15 24.25 25.86 44.42
N ALA A 16 25.58 25.79 44.29
CA ALA A 16 26.21 25.29 43.08
C ALA A 16 25.96 23.78 42.87
N GLU A 17 26.05 22.98 43.94
CA GLU A 17 25.71 21.55 43.87
C GLU A 17 24.26 21.30 43.47
N ASP A 18 23.32 22.05 44.06
CA ASP A 18 21.91 21.97 43.72
C ASP A 18 21.67 22.34 42.24
N MET A 19 22.29 23.41 41.77
CA MET A 19 22.20 23.85 40.37
C MET A 19 22.74 22.79 39.41
N ILE A 20 23.87 22.15 39.74
CA ILE A 20 24.45 21.07 38.92
C ILE A 20 23.52 19.85 38.93
N SER A 21 22.93 19.51 40.08
CA SER A 21 21.99 18.39 40.21
C SER A 21 20.73 18.61 39.37
N GLU A 22 20.14 19.80 39.43
CA GLU A 22 18.97 20.18 38.64
C GLU A 22 19.28 20.19 37.14
N ALA A 23 20.41 20.77 36.73
CA ALA A 23 20.83 20.78 35.33
C ALA A 23 21.00 19.35 34.77
N ASN A 24 21.57 18.45 35.57
CA ASN A 24 21.72 17.04 35.18
C ASN A 24 20.37 16.31 35.07
N LYS A 25 19.41 16.61 35.95
CA LYS A 25 18.04 16.05 35.85
C LYS A 25 17.34 16.57 34.60
N ALA A 26 17.36 17.88 34.38
CA ALA A 26 16.74 18.50 33.21
C ALA A 26 17.34 17.99 31.89
N SER A 27 18.66 17.80 31.84
CA SER A 27 19.34 17.21 30.67
C SER A 27 18.84 15.79 30.37
N LYS A 28 18.71 14.94 31.40
CA LYS A 28 18.19 13.57 31.23
C LYS A 28 16.74 13.57 30.77
N GLU A 29 15.89 14.42 31.34
CA GLU A 29 14.50 14.55 30.91
C GLU A 29 14.38 15.04 29.47
N LEU A 30 15.20 16.02 29.06
CA LEU A 30 15.22 16.49 27.67
C LEU A 30 15.56 15.37 26.69
N ILE A 31 16.56 14.55 27.01
CA ILE A 31 16.95 13.41 26.15
C ILE A 31 15.82 12.38 26.08
N LEU A 32 15.19 12.04 27.20
CA LEU A 32 14.08 11.09 27.24
C LEU A 32 12.87 11.59 26.45
N ASN A 33 12.52 12.86 26.60
CA ASN A 33 11.41 13.48 25.88
C ASN A 33 11.69 13.53 24.38
N ALA A 34 12.91 13.93 23.99
CA ALA A 34 13.32 13.94 22.58
C ALA A 34 13.25 12.53 21.97
N HIS A 35 13.66 11.50 22.72
CA HIS A 35 13.57 10.12 22.24
C HIS A 35 12.11 9.66 22.07
N SER A 36 11.24 9.95 23.05
CA SER A 36 9.82 9.62 22.96
C SER A 36 9.12 10.35 21.80
N GLU A 37 9.48 11.61 21.57
CA GLU A 37 8.92 12.39 20.47
C GLU A 37 9.38 11.85 19.12
N ALA A 38 10.67 11.49 19.00
CA ALA A 38 11.20 10.86 17.80
C ALA A 38 10.51 9.53 17.47
N GLU A 39 10.28 8.69 18.49
CA GLU A 39 9.56 7.42 18.32
C GLU A 39 8.11 7.64 17.84
N LYS A 40 7.38 8.59 18.45
CA LYS A 40 6.03 8.95 18.01
C LYS A 40 6.00 9.47 16.58
N GLN A 41 6.96 10.32 16.21
CA GLN A 41 7.06 10.83 14.84
C GLN A 41 7.36 9.71 13.85
N TYR A 42 8.30 8.82 14.18
CA TYR A 42 8.61 7.65 13.37
C TYR A 42 7.37 6.77 13.14
N ASP A 43 6.67 6.41 14.21
CA ASP A 43 5.46 5.58 14.12
C ASP A 43 4.36 6.24 13.29
N SER A 44 4.17 7.56 13.44
CA SER A 44 3.22 8.32 12.63
C SER A 44 3.59 8.27 11.15
N ILE A 45 4.86 8.50 10.81
CA ILE A 45 5.34 8.46 9.41
C ILE A 45 5.13 7.06 8.81
N VAL A 46 5.46 6.00 9.55
CA VAL A 46 5.27 4.62 9.10
C VAL A 46 3.79 4.31 8.88
N LYS A 47 2.92 4.74 9.81
CA LYS A 47 1.47 4.54 9.70
C LYS A 47 0.89 5.26 8.49
N ASP A 48 1.27 6.52 8.28
CA ASP A 48 0.81 7.32 7.15
C ASP A 48 1.30 6.76 5.82
N ALA A 49 2.54 6.27 5.77
CA ALA A 49 3.09 5.62 4.58
C ALA A 49 2.32 4.34 4.23
N ARG A 50 1.99 3.51 5.23
CA ARG A 50 1.17 2.31 5.04
C ARG A 50 -0.22 2.65 4.55
N ALA A 51 -0.90 3.62 5.17
CA ALA A 51 -2.22 4.05 4.74
C ALA A 51 -2.24 4.57 3.30
N LYS A 52 -1.20 5.30 2.87
CA LYS A 52 -1.05 5.74 1.48
C LYS A 52 -0.83 4.56 0.53
N ALA A 53 0.00 3.59 0.91
CA ALA A 53 0.25 2.40 0.11
C ALA A 53 -1.04 1.58 -0.07
N ASP A 54 -1.78 1.34 1.01
CA ASP A 54 -3.05 0.61 0.97
C ASP A 54 -4.07 1.31 0.06
N LYS A 55 -4.14 2.65 0.15
CA LYS A 55 -5.01 3.44 -0.71
C LYS A 55 -4.65 3.30 -2.19
N LEU A 56 -3.35 3.38 -2.53
CA LEU A 56 -2.88 3.20 -3.91
C LEU A 56 -3.19 1.79 -4.44
N ILE A 57 -3.05 0.77 -3.61
CA ILE A 57 -3.38 -0.61 -3.99
C ILE A 57 -4.88 -0.74 -4.26
N GLN A 58 -5.74 -0.17 -3.40
CA GLN A 58 -7.19 -0.21 -3.61
C GLN A 58 -7.61 0.54 -4.89
N GLU A 59 -7.06 1.73 -5.12
CA GLU A 59 -7.31 2.50 -6.34
C GLU A 59 -6.90 1.72 -7.61
N ALA A 60 -5.75 1.03 -7.56
CA ALA A 60 -5.29 0.19 -8.67
C ALA A 60 -6.20 -1.03 -8.90
N ILE A 61 -6.70 -1.67 -7.85
CA ILE A 61 -7.66 -2.77 -7.94
C ILE A 61 -8.98 -2.29 -8.55
N GLU A 62 -9.49 -1.16 -8.09
CA GLU A 62 -10.73 -0.57 -8.61
C GLU A 62 -10.59 -0.21 -10.10
N ALA A 63 -9.49 0.46 -10.47
CA ALA A 63 -9.19 0.78 -11.85
C ALA A 63 -9.11 -0.48 -12.73
N GLY A 64 -8.37 -1.50 -12.28
CA GLY A 64 -8.26 -2.77 -12.98
C GLY A 64 -9.61 -3.47 -13.17
N ASN A 65 -10.48 -3.43 -12.15
CA ASN A 65 -11.83 -3.99 -12.26
C ASN A 65 -12.71 -3.20 -13.25
N VAL A 66 -12.58 -1.86 -13.28
CA VAL A 66 -13.29 -1.03 -14.26
C VAL A 66 -12.83 -1.33 -15.68
N GLU A 67 -11.53 -1.49 -15.90
CA GLU A 67 -10.97 -1.86 -17.21
C GLU A 67 -11.32 -3.29 -17.63
N ALA A 68 -11.42 -4.22 -16.67
CA ALA A 68 -11.77 -5.61 -16.94
C ALA A 68 -13.24 -5.79 -17.35
N LYS A 69 -14.17 -4.94 -16.87
CA LYS A 69 -15.61 -5.01 -17.21
C LYS A 69 -15.88 -5.03 -18.72
N PRO A 70 -15.43 -4.05 -19.53
CA PRO A 70 -15.70 -4.06 -20.97
C PRO A 70 -15.07 -5.26 -21.67
N ILE A 71 -13.92 -5.76 -21.19
CA ILE A 71 -13.28 -6.97 -21.74
C ILE A 71 -14.19 -8.18 -21.54
N LEU A 72 -14.73 -8.35 -20.33
CA LEU A 72 -15.65 -9.44 -20.01
C LEU A 72 -16.96 -9.33 -20.79
N GLU A 73 -17.55 -8.13 -20.86
CA GLU A 73 -18.77 -7.88 -21.63
C GLU A 73 -18.59 -8.15 -23.12
N ASN A 74 -17.45 -7.75 -23.70
CA ASN A 74 -17.13 -8.03 -25.09
C ASN A 74 -16.90 -9.52 -25.32
N GLY A 75 -16.16 -10.19 -24.43
CA GLY A 75 -15.96 -11.65 -24.49
C GLY A 75 -17.27 -12.43 -24.44
N GLU A 76 -18.23 -12.00 -23.62
CA GLU A 76 -19.57 -12.62 -23.58
C GLU A 76 -20.36 -12.39 -24.87
N LYS A 77 -20.32 -11.18 -25.44
CA LYS A 77 -20.94 -10.89 -26.75
C LYS A 77 -20.34 -11.72 -27.88
N GLU A 78 -19.02 -11.89 -27.89
CA GLU A 78 -18.32 -12.73 -28.87
C GLU A 78 -18.72 -14.19 -28.71
N LYS A 79 -18.75 -14.71 -27.47
CA LYS A 79 -19.20 -16.08 -27.17
C LYS A 79 -20.62 -16.32 -27.66
N GLU A 80 -21.52 -15.37 -27.40
CA GLU A 80 -22.90 -15.44 -27.85
C GLU A 80 -23.01 -15.42 -29.37
N SER A 81 -22.25 -14.55 -30.04
CA SER A 81 -22.20 -14.45 -31.51
C SER A 81 -21.75 -15.76 -32.16
N ILE A 82 -20.76 -16.44 -31.57
CA ILE A 82 -20.29 -17.76 -32.02
C ILE A 82 -21.38 -18.82 -31.81
N ARG A 83 -22.03 -18.86 -30.63
CA ARG A 83 -23.09 -19.84 -30.36
C ARG A 83 -24.29 -19.67 -31.29
N ASN A 84 -24.67 -18.43 -31.53
CA ASN A 84 -25.84 -18.04 -32.33
C ASN A 84 -25.52 -17.91 -33.83
N LEU A 85 -24.42 -18.51 -34.31
CA LEU A 85 -24.10 -18.64 -35.73
C LEU A 85 -25.31 -19.14 -36.53
N SER A 86 -25.58 -18.48 -37.66
CA SER A 86 -26.80 -18.72 -38.42
C SER A 86 -26.90 -20.19 -38.88
N PRO A 87 -28.11 -20.78 -38.86
CA PRO A 87 -28.32 -22.13 -39.36
C PRO A 87 -27.84 -22.31 -40.80
N THR A 88 -28.00 -21.28 -41.64
CA THR A 88 -27.53 -21.25 -43.03
C THR A 88 -26.01 -21.34 -43.14
N LEU A 89 -25.24 -20.66 -42.28
CA LEU A 89 -23.78 -20.79 -42.26
C LEU A 89 -23.35 -22.19 -41.81
N LYS A 90 -24.05 -22.75 -40.83
CA LYS A 90 -23.80 -24.12 -40.35
C LYS A 90 -24.07 -25.14 -41.46
N GLU A 91 -25.20 -25.03 -42.13
CA GLU A 91 -25.59 -25.91 -43.24
C GLU A 91 -24.61 -25.81 -44.43
N ASN A 92 -24.22 -24.59 -44.80
CA ASN A 92 -23.22 -24.37 -45.84
C ASN A 92 -21.87 -25.00 -45.49
N ALA A 93 -21.43 -24.88 -44.23
CA ALA A 93 -20.19 -25.52 -43.77
C ALA A 93 -20.28 -27.05 -43.84
N ILE A 94 -21.42 -27.64 -43.45
CA ILE A 94 -21.66 -29.08 -43.57
C ILE A 94 -21.60 -29.52 -45.04
N ASN A 95 -22.28 -28.80 -45.94
CA ASN A 95 -22.29 -29.11 -47.36
C ASN A 95 -20.89 -29.06 -47.99
N ILE A 96 -20.04 -28.10 -47.62
CA ILE A 96 -18.64 -28.05 -48.08
C ILE A 96 -17.87 -29.31 -47.66
N VAL A 97 -18.07 -29.79 -46.43
CA VAL A 97 -17.42 -31.00 -45.93
C VAL A 97 -17.96 -32.24 -46.66
N VAL A 98 -19.27 -32.36 -46.82
CA VAL A 98 -19.92 -33.47 -47.54
C VAL A 98 -19.45 -33.52 -48.99
N GLU A 99 -19.43 -32.39 -49.70
CA GLU A 99 -18.95 -32.33 -51.08
C GLU A 99 -17.49 -32.77 -51.20
N ARG A 100 -16.62 -32.39 -50.26
CA ARG A 100 -15.22 -32.85 -50.25
C ARG A 100 -15.13 -34.37 -50.10
N ILE A 101 -15.88 -34.96 -49.17
CA ILE A 101 -15.88 -36.41 -48.95
C ILE A 101 -16.44 -37.14 -50.19
N VAL A 102 -17.56 -36.68 -50.73
CA VAL A 102 -18.21 -37.28 -51.90
C VAL A 102 -17.33 -37.13 -53.15
N LYS A 103 -16.62 -36.02 -53.35
CA LYS A 103 -15.69 -35.88 -54.50
C LYS A 103 -14.45 -36.79 -54.39
N ILE A 104 -14.02 -37.15 -53.17
CA ILE A 104 -12.85 -38.02 -52.94
C ILE A 104 -13.22 -39.51 -52.97
N HIS A 105 -14.42 -39.89 -52.51
CA HIS A 105 -14.83 -41.29 -52.35
C HIS A 105 -16.05 -41.72 -53.16
N GLY A 106 -16.75 -40.78 -53.81
CA GLY A 106 -18.02 -40.99 -54.51
C GLY A 106 -17.91 -41.25 -56.00
N ASN A 107 -16.71 -41.49 -56.53
CA ASN A 107 -16.56 -41.96 -57.91
C ASN A 107 -16.61 -43.51 -57.93
N SER A 108 -17.83 -44.03 -57.99
CA SER A 108 -18.20 -45.11 -58.91
C SER A 108 -19.40 -44.64 -59.71
#